data_AF-H1PL08-F1
#
_entry.id   AF-H1PL08-F1
#
_cell.length_a   1.000
_cell.length_b   1.000
_cell.length_c   1.000
_cell.angle_alpha   90.00
_cell.angle_beta   90.00
_cell.angle_gamma   90.00
#
_symmetry.space_group_name_H-M   'P 1'
#
loop_
_entity.id
_entity.type
_entity.pdbx_description
1 polymer ?
#
loop_
_entity_poly.entity_id
_entity_poly.type
_entity_poly.pdbx_seq_one_letter_code
_entity_poly.pdbx_strand_id
1 'polypeptide(L)'
;MKVLRKEYGEDKFSEVFKTITADNGSEFEVHKSLEKWDVQIYFAHPYSSWERAQNEHHNRLFHGYVPKKASIDNYTDEQILLFTDE
;
A
#
# COMPACT_ATOMS: atom_id res chain seq x y z
N MET A 1 3.28 -6.66 3.40
CA MET A 1 3.82 -6.19 4.70
C MET A 1 4.88 -7.10 5.33
N LYS A 2 4.77 -8.45 5.30
CA LYS A 2 5.83 -9.32 5.85
C LYS A 2 7.21 -9.14 5.20
N VAL A 3 7.24 -8.98 3.86
CA VAL A 3 8.48 -8.73 3.09
C VAL A 3 9.11 -7.40 3.54
N LEU A 4 8.33 -6.32 3.55
CA LEU A 4 8.79 -5.01 4.03
C LEU A 4 9.29 -5.04 5.47
N ARG A 5 8.61 -5.74 6.39
CA ARG A 5 9.09 -5.89 7.77
C ARG A 5 10.43 -6.63 7.85
N LYS A 6 10.66 -7.63 6.98
CA LYS A 6 11.96 -8.32 6.89
C LYS A 6 13.07 -7.39 6.39
N GLU A 7 12.74 -6.49 5.47
CA GLU A 7 13.70 -5.55 4.86
C GLU A 7 14.08 -4.40 5.79
N TYR A 8 13.09 -3.74 6.41
CA TYR A 8 13.32 -2.63 7.33
C TYR A 8 13.76 -3.09 8.74
N GLY A 9 13.53 -4.36 9.09
CA GLY A 9 13.81 -4.90 10.42
C GLY A 9 12.71 -4.59 11.43
N GLU A 10 12.67 -5.32 12.55
CA GLU A 10 11.57 -5.22 13.52
C GLU A 10 11.51 -3.85 14.22
N ASP A 11 12.67 -3.27 14.55
CA ASP A 11 12.74 -2.03 15.32
C ASP A 11 12.41 -0.78 14.48
N LYS A 12 12.81 -0.75 13.20
CA LYS A 12 12.62 0.43 12.33
C LYS A 12 11.29 0.42 11.57
N PHE A 13 10.61 -0.72 11.53
CA PHE A 13 9.39 -0.85 10.73
C PHE A 13 8.29 0.09 11.22
N SER A 14 8.06 0.19 12.53
CA SER A 14 7.06 1.10 13.11
C SER A 14 7.47 2.57 13.06
N GLU A 15 8.78 2.87 13.01
CA GLU A 15 9.27 4.24 12.82
C GLU A 15 8.94 4.78 11.41
N VAL A 16 9.08 3.92 10.41
CA VAL A 16 8.80 4.24 8.99
C VAL A 16 7.31 4.18 8.70
N PHE A 17 6.63 3.12 9.14
CA PHE A 17 5.21 2.87 8.88
C PHE A 17 4.40 3.09 10.15
N LYS A 18 4.09 4.34 10.48
CA LYS A 18 3.34 4.68 11.71
C LYS A 18 1.87 4.27 11.63
N THR A 19 1.25 4.55 10.48
CA THR A 19 -0.16 4.28 10.24
C THR A 19 -0.40 3.83 8.80
N ILE A 20 -1.47 3.07 8.58
CA ILE A 20 -1.91 2.59 7.27
C ILE A 20 -3.38 2.94 7.10
N THR A 21 -3.76 3.48 5.94
CA THR A 21 -5.16 3.72 5.58
C THR A 21 -5.58 2.78 4.45
N ALA A 22 -6.63 2.02 4.66
CA ALA A 22 -7.13 1.01 3.73
C ALA A 22 -8.64 1.17 3.44
N ASP A 23 -9.12 0.55 2.36
CA ASP A 23 -10.55 0.26 2.23
C ASP A 23 -10.90 -1.02 2.99
N ASN A 24 -12.19 -1.34 3.02
CA ASN A 24 -12.72 -2.57 3.60
C ASN A 24 -12.49 -3.79 2.67
N GLY A 25 -11.42 -3.80 1.86
CA GLY A 25 -11.01 -4.94 1.07
C GLY A 25 -10.57 -6.09 1.96
N SER A 26 -10.85 -7.33 1.55
CA SER A 26 -10.52 -8.52 2.35
C SER A 26 -9.02 -8.75 2.46
N GLU A 27 -8.22 -8.13 1.58
CA GLU A 27 -6.76 -8.13 1.61
C GLU A 27 -6.20 -7.52 2.89
N PHE A 28 -6.96 -6.64 3.56
CA PHE A 28 -6.59 -6.00 4.82
C PHE A 28 -7.27 -6.63 6.06
N GLU A 29 -7.97 -7.76 5.92
CA GLU A 29 -8.54 -8.49 7.06
C GLU A 29 -7.46 -8.97 8.05
N VAL A 30 -6.21 -9.09 7.61
CA VAL A 30 -5.05 -9.48 8.45
C VAL A 30 -4.52 -8.30 9.31
N HIS A 31 -5.27 -7.21 9.45
CA HIS A 31 -4.93 -6.02 10.23
C HIS A 31 -4.41 -6.31 11.65
N LYS A 32 -4.92 -7.35 12.31
CA LYS A 32 -4.47 -7.79 13.65
C LYS A 32 -2.99 -8.15 13.72
N SER A 33 -2.36 -8.47 12.58
CA SER A 33 -0.92 -8.73 12.53
C SER A 33 -0.10 -7.43 12.45
N LEU A 34 -0.66 -6.36 11.90
CA LEU A 34 -0.03 -5.05 11.78
C LEU A 34 -0.06 -4.29 13.10
N GLU A 35 -1.15 -4.40 13.86
CA GLU A 35 -1.24 -3.84 15.22
C GLU A 35 -0.17 -4.43 16.15
N LYS A 36 0.21 -5.71 15.97
CA LYS A 36 1.31 -6.33 16.72
C LYS A 36 2.68 -5.76 16.37
N TRP A 37 2.80 -5.04 15.26
CA TRP A 37 4.03 -4.40 14.82
C TRP A 37 4.03 -2.90 15.12
N ASP A 38 3.17 -2.45 16.05
CA ASP A 38 3.03 -1.05 16.45
C ASP A 38 2.63 -0.13 15.29
N VAL A 39 1.90 -0.67 14.31
CA VAL A 39 1.36 0.07 13.17
C VAL A 39 -0.16 0.13 13.29
N GLN A 40 -0.72 1.34 13.36
CA GLN A 40 -2.17 1.52 13.43
C GLN A 40 -2.78 1.47 12.03
N ILE A 41 -3.93 0.81 11.91
CA ILE A 41 -4.66 0.73 10.65
C ILE A 41 -6.02 1.41 10.77
N TYR A 42 -6.33 2.24 9.77
CA TYR A 42 -7.60 2.94 9.66
C TYR A 42 -8.29 2.54 8.38
N PHE A 43 -9.60 2.36 8.47
CA PHE A 43 -10.44 1.97 7.35
C PHE A 43 -11.32 3.15 6.93
N ALA A 44 -11.45 3.34 5.62
CA ALA A 44 -12.43 4.27 5.08
C ALA A 44 -13.85 3.81 5.43
N HIS A 45 -14.74 4.78 5.64
CA HIS A 45 -16.14 4.51 5.91
C HIS A 45 -16.79 3.79 4.70
N PRO A 46 -17.77 2.90 4.94
CA PRO A 46 -18.49 2.24 3.86
C PRO A 46 -19.08 3.26 2.88
N TYR A 47 -18.88 3.02 1.58
CA TYR A 47 -19.33 3.88 0.47
C TYR A 47 -18.72 5.29 0.43
N SER A 48 -17.61 5.53 1.14
CA SER A 48 -16.93 6.82 1.20
C SER A 48 -15.63 6.86 0.38
N SER A 49 -15.72 6.71 -0.94
CA SER A 49 -14.54 6.69 -1.82
C SER A 49 -13.69 7.97 -1.74
N TRP A 50 -14.32 9.11 -1.43
CA TRP A 50 -13.66 10.41 -1.31
C TRP A 50 -12.64 10.48 -0.16
N GLU A 51 -12.73 9.62 0.86
CA GLU A 51 -11.75 9.55 1.96
C GLU A 51 -10.39 9.00 1.50
N ARG A 52 -10.31 8.50 0.26
CA ARG A 52 -9.11 7.93 -0.36
C ARG A 52 -8.79 8.56 -1.71
N ALA A 53 -9.16 9.83 -1.91
CA ALA A 53 -8.95 10.54 -3.17
C ALA A 53 -7.49 10.46 -3.69
N GLN A 54 -6.50 10.51 -2.78
CA GLN A 54 -5.09 10.39 -3.12
C GLN A 54 -4.73 8.99 -3.65
N ASN A 55 -5.26 7.92 -3.05
CA ASN A 55 -5.01 6.55 -3.50
C ASN A 55 -5.60 6.32 -4.91
N GLU A 56 -6.81 6.84 -5.16
CA GLU A 56 -7.44 6.74 -6.49
C GLU A 56 -6.67 7.51 -7.54
N HIS A 57 -6.17 8.70 -7.20
CA HIS A 57 -5.34 9.51 -8.07
C HIS A 57 -4.03 8.80 -8.42
N HIS A 58 -3.30 8.31 -7.41
CA HIS A 58 -2.05 7.60 -7.61
C HIS A 58 -2.25 6.31 -8.44
N ASN A 59 -3.27 5.51 -8.13
CA ASN A 59 -3.60 4.32 -8.92
C ASN A 59 -3.94 4.66 -10.39
N ARG A 60 -4.53 5.84 -10.66
CA ARG A 60 -4.79 6.28 -12.03
C ARG A 60 -3.50 6.62 -12.78
N LEU A 61 -2.58 7.33 -12.13
CA LEU A 61 -1.26 7.66 -12.70
C LEU A 61 -0.47 6.38 -13.00
N PHE A 62 -0.39 5.48 -12.02
CA PHE A 62 0.31 4.20 -12.16
C PHE A 62 -0.23 3.36 -13.34
N HIS A 63 -1.55 3.35 -13.56
CA HIS A 63 -2.15 2.64 -14.71
C HIS A 63 -1.83 3.25 -16.08
N GLY A 64 -1.28 4.47 -16.13
CA GLY A 64 -0.68 5.02 -17.34
C GLY A 64 0.59 4.27 -17.78
N TYR A 65 1.31 3.69 -16.81
CA TYR A 65 2.56 2.96 -17.02
C TYR A 65 2.36 1.44 -17.02
N VAL A 66 1.55 0.94 -16.10
CA VAL A 66 1.25 -0.49 -15.94
C VAL A 66 -0.24 -0.72 -16.23
N PRO A 67 -0.62 -1.17 -17.44
CA PRO A 67 -2.01 -1.36 -17.79
C PRO A 67 -2.73 -2.33 -16.86
N LYS A 68 -4.02 -2.10 -16.62
CA LYS A 68 -4.86 -3.04 -15.85
C LYS A 68 -4.74 -4.46 -16.43
N LYS A 69 -4.61 -5.44 -15.54
CA LYS A 69 -4.43 -6.88 -15.85
C LYS A 69 -3.05 -7.27 -16.41
N ALA A 70 -2.14 -6.32 -16.64
CA ALA A 70 -0.74 -6.66 -16.86
C ALA A 70 -0.14 -7.21 -15.55
N SER A 71 0.69 -8.25 -15.65
CA SER A 71 1.47 -8.68 -14.49
C SER A 71 2.54 -7.65 -14.19
N ILE A 72 2.68 -7.28 -12.92
CA ILE A 72 3.77 -6.41 -12.44
C ILE A 72 5.12 -7.13 -12.61
N ASP A 73 5.15 -8.46 -12.61
CA ASP A 73 6.37 -9.26 -12.82
C ASP A 73 7.03 -9.03 -14.19
N ASN A 74 6.32 -8.39 -15.13
CA ASN A 74 6.88 -8.03 -16.44
C ASN A 74 7.76 -6.77 -16.41
N TYR A 75 7.87 -6.10 -15.26
CA TYR A 75 8.58 -4.85 -15.09
C TYR A 75 9.71 -5.02 -14.06
N THR A 76 10.79 -4.29 -14.27
CA THR A 76 11.92 -4.25 -13.32
C THR A 76 11.59 -3.36 -12.12
N ASP A 77 12.26 -3.59 -10.99
CA ASP A 77 12.10 -2.76 -9.79
C ASP A 77 12.42 -1.29 -10.10
N GLU A 78 13.43 -1.02 -10.94
CA GLU A 78 13.78 0.34 -11.37
C GLU A 78 12.67 1.01 -12.19
N GLN A 79 11.99 0.25 -13.06
CA GLN A 79 10.85 0.77 -13.82
C GLN A 79 9.68 1.10 -12.89
N ILE A 80 9.37 0.23 -11.93
CA ILE A 80 8.29 0.46 -10.98
C ILE A 80 8.56 1.70 -10.13
N LEU A 81 9.79 1.87 -9.63
CA LEU A 81 10.20 3.05 -8.88
C LEU A 81 10.04 4.34 -9.70
N LEU A 82 10.50 4.33 -10.96
CA LEU A 82 10.35 5.48 -11.86
C LEU A 82 8.88 5.87 -12.06
N PHE A 83 7.97 4.89 -12.18
CA PHE A 83 6.54 5.15 -12.39
C PHE A 83 5.85 5.70 -11.13
N THR A 84 6.40 5.45 -9.94
CA THR A 84 5.81 5.91 -8.67
C THR A 84 6.27 7.29 -8.23
N ASP A 85 7.38 7.79 -8.80
CA ASP A 85 7.99 9.09 -8.47
C ASP A 85 7.45 10.27 -9.31
N GLU A 86 6.56 10.01 -10.28
CA GLU A 86 5.81 11.04 -11.04
C GLU A 86 4.43 11.36 -10.45
#